data_AF-A0A7K8NXX5-F1
#
_entry.id   AF-A0A7K8NXX5-F1
#
_cell.length_a   1.000
_cell.length_b   1.000
_cell.length_c   1.000
_cell.angle_alpha   90.00
_cell.angle_beta   90.00
_cell.angle_gamma   90.00
#
_symmetry.space_group_name_H-M   'P 1'
#
loop_
_entity.id
_entity.type
_entity.pdbx_description
1 polymer ?
#
loop_
_entity_poly.entity_id
_entity_poly.type
_entity_poly.pdbx_seq_one_letter_code
_entity_poly.pdbx_strand_id
1 'polypeptide(L)'
;GLLQDERCVSPEECPCHHNGRLYRPNDTIVRDCNTCVCRRQRWHCSSRQCAGTCVATGDPHYVTFDGRAFSFLGDCEYVLAREADGLFTVTAENVPCGAGGVTCTKSVVVTLGNTVVHMLRGEAGAEEGARGPAGPLALSAGAALAGRDVTVNGVSVRPPKVYSGNGLTLERAGLFLVLLSRLGLTVLWDGGTRVYVKLDPQHRGRVAGLCGNFDRDAENDFASRQGVVEPTADLFGNSWRVSLLCPEVDGEDAEHPCTENPHRVPWARKRCSVLTQRLFAPCHDAVPCQQFYEWCVFDACGCDSGGDCECLCTAIAAYAEECSQRGIHVRWRSQELC
;
A
#
# COMPACT_ATOMS: atom_id res chain seq x y z
N GLY A 1 -40.60 -1.57 -24.14
CA GLY A 1 -40.09 -2.49 -23.11
C GLY A 1 -38.71 -2.92 -23.51
N LEU A 2 -37.80 -3.08 -22.55
CA LEU A 2 -36.53 -3.75 -22.80
C LEU A 2 -36.74 -5.25 -22.60
N LEU A 3 -36.20 -6.07 -23.49
CA LEU A 3 -36.28 -7.52 -23.43
C LEU A 3 -35.21 -8.02 -22.44
N GLN A 4 -35.64 -8.64 -21.34
CA GLN A 4 -34.76 -9.31 -20.39
C GLN A 4 -35.28 -10.73 -20.17
N ASP A 5 -34.45 -11.76 -20.39
CA ASP A 5 -34.84 -13.17 -20.32
C ASP A 5 -36.14 -13.50 -21.08
N GLU A 6 -36.24 -12.98 -22.31
CA GLU A 6 -37.41 -13.11 -23.21
C GLU A 6 -38.74 -12.53 -22.65
N ARG A 7 -38.68 -11.67 -21.63
CA ARG A 7 -39.84 -10.93 -21.11
C ARG A 7 -39.63 -9.43 -21.21
N CYS A 8 -40.70 -8.72 -21.57
CA CYS A 8 -40.74 -7.26 -21.55
C CYS A 8 -40.86 -6.78 -20.10
N VAL A 9 -39.83 -6.12 -19.58
CA VAL A 9 -39.86 -5.44 -18.29
C VAL A 9 -40.17 -3.95 -18.46
N SER A 10 -40.83 -3.36 -17.47
CA SER A 10 -41.05 -1.91 -17.45
C SER A 10 -39.71 -1.17 -17.28
N PRO A 11 -39.55 0.07 -17.77
CA PRO A 11 -38.31 0.84 -17.58
C PRO A 11 -37.91 1.03 -16.12
N GLU A 12 -38.87 0.98 -15.19
CA GLU A 12 -38.64 1.11 -13.75
C GLU A 12 -38.12 -0.18 -13.10
N GLU A 13 -38.43 -1.33 -13.70
CA GLU A 13 -37.99 -2.65 -13.26
C GLU A 13 -36.65 -3.08 -13.87
N CYS A 14 -36.09 -2.27 -14.77
CA CYS A 14 -34.83 -2.58 -15.43
C CYS A 14 -33.66 -2.51 -14.43
N PRO A 15 -32.82 -3.57 -14.35
CA PRO A 15 -31.73 -3.67 -13.39
C PRO A 15 -30.57 -2.72 -13.73
N CYS A 16 -29.73 -2.45 -12.73
CA CYS A 16 -28.45 -1.76 -12.92
C CYS A 16 -27.31 -2.77 -13.07
N HIS A 17 -26.24 -2.37 -13.74
CA HIS A 17 -25.03 -3.16 -13.87
C HIS A 17 -23.89 -2.56 -13.04
N HIS A 18 -23.12 -3.39 -12.34
CA HIS A 18 -21.90 -2.99 -11.63
C HIS A 18 -20.97 -4.19 -11.45
N ASN A 19 -19.69 -4.06 -11.85
CA ASN A 19 -18.64 -5.10 -11.79
C ASN A 19 -19.11 -6.48 -12.26
N GLY A 20 -19.63 -6.54 -13.50
CA GLY A 20 -20.10 -7.77 -14.13
C GLY A 20 -21.40 -8.36 -13.56
N ARG A 21 -22.05 -7.69 -12.60
CA ARG A 21 -23.26 -8.18 -11.90
C ARG A 21 -24.47 -7.30 -12.17
N LEU A 22 -25.65 -7.94 -12.18
CA LEU A 22 -26.95 -7.30 -12.31
C LEU A 22 -27.60 -7.09 -10.93
N TYR A 23 -28.16 -5.90 -10.72
CA TYR A 23 -28.78 -5.46 -9.47
C TYR A 23 -30.21 -5.02 -9.74
N ARG A 24 -31.16 -5.46 -8.91
CA ARG A 24 -32.57 -5.10 -9.01
C ARG A 24 -32.78 -3.62 -8.66
N PRO A 25 -33.89 -3.00 -9.11
CA PRO A 25 -34.26 -1.69 -8.63
C PRO A 25 -34.30 -1.63 -7.10
N ASN A 26 -33.79 -0.53 -6.54
CA ASN A 26 -33.58 -0.29 -5.10
C ASN A 26 -32.47 -1.11 -4.43
N ASP A 27 -31.81 -2.03 -5.12
CA ASP A 27 -30.58 -2.62 -4.60
C ASP A 27 -29.54 -1.52 -4.41
N THR A 28 -28.70 -1.73 -3.39
CA THR A 28 -27.67 -0.77 -3.01
C THR A 28 -26.28 -1.36 -3.19
N ILE A 29 -25.35 -0.54 -3.67
CA ILE A 29 -23.92 -0.81 -3.64
C ILE A 29 -23.21 0.28 -2.85
N VAL A 30 -21.99 -0.03 -2.41
CA VAL A 30 -21.07 0.95 -1.86
C VAL A 30 -20.03 1.25 -2.93
N ARG A 31 -19.82 2.54 -3.23
CA ARG A 31 -18.73 3.03 -4.08
C ARG A 31 -17.89 3.99 -3.24
N ASP A 32 -16.66 3.58 -2.94
CA ASP A 32 -15.78 4.24 -1.96
C ASP A 32 -16.46 4.29 -0.58
N CYS A 33 -16.88 5.47 -0.13
CA CYS A 33 -17.66 5.68 1.09
C CYS A 33 -19.14 6.07 0.82
N ASN A 34 -19.56 6.05 -0.45
CA ASN A 34 -20.89 6.48 -0.87
C ASN A 34 -21.83 5.30 -1.06
N THR A 35 -23.09 5.48 -0.65
CA THR A 35 -24.15 4.51 -0.93
C THR A 35 -24.82 4.89 -2.25
N CYS A 36 -24.88 3.95 -3.18
CA CYS A 36 -25.55 4.10 -4.46
C CYS A 36 -26.78 3.21 -4.52
N VAL A 37 -27.90 3.76 -4.97
CA VAL A 37 -29.16 3.02 -5.14
C VAL A 37 -29.44 2.86 -6.63
N CYS A 38 -29.77 1.64 -7.05
CA CYS A 38 -30.19 1.39 -8.42
C CYS A 38 -31.59 1.97 -8.66
N ARG A 39 -31.71 2.94 -9.58
CA ARG A 39 -33.00 3.46 -10.02
C ARG A 39 -32.98 3.66 -11.52
N ARG A 40 -33.94 3.06 -12.24
CA ARG A 40 -34.10 3.24 -13.70
C ARG A 40 -32.79 3.02 -14.48
N GLN A 41 -32.12 1.88 -14.22
CA GLN A 41 -30.82 1.49 -14.82
C GLN A 41 -29.64 2.41 -14.49
N ARG A 42 -29.78 3.35 -13.55
CA ARG A 42 -28.72 4.27 -13.16
C ARG A 42 -28.42 4.17 -11.68
N TRP A 43 -27.15 4.36 -11.35
CA TRP A 43 -26.69 4.48 -9.97
C TRP A 43 -26.88 5.91 -9.48
N HIS A 44 -27.70 6.06 -8.44
CA HIS A 44 -27.87 7.32 -7.73
C HIS A 44 -27.10 7.25 -6.41
N CYS A 45 -25.95 7.90 -6.36
CA CYS A 45 -25.03 7.85 -5.23
C CYS A 45 -25.14 9.07 -4.32
N SER A 46 -24.85 8.90 -3.03
CA SER A 46 -24.51 10.04 -2.18
C SER A 46 -23.23 10.73 -2.68
N SER A 47 -23.04 11.99 -2.28
CA SER A 47 -21.91 12.82 -2.70
C SER A 47 -20.94 13.13 -1.55
N ARG A 48 -20.74 12.16 -0.64
CA ARG A 48 -19.79 12.28 0.46
C ARG A 48 -18.37 12.29 -0.10
N GLN A 49 -17.55 13.14 0.48
CA GLN A 49 -16.12 13.11 0.23
C GLN A 49 -15.52 11.98 1.07
N CYS A 50 -14.79 11.09 0.42
CA CYS A 50 -14.20 9.91 1.04
C CYS A 50 -12.73 10.16 1.38
N ALA A 51 -12.24 9.43 2.38
CA ALA A 51 -10.82 9.37 2.69
C ALA A 51 -10.06 8.75 1.51
N GLY A 52 -8.81 9.17 1.34
CA GLY A 52 -7.88 8.61 0.35
C GLY A 52 -6.88 7.69 1.04
N THR A 53 -6.43 6.65 0.32
CA THR A 53 -5.33 5.77 0.78
C THR A 53 -4.23 5.80 -0.27
N CYS A 54 -3.03 6.15 0.16
CA CYS A 54 -1.80 5.91 -0.59
C CYS A 54 -1.14 4.64 -0.07
N VAL A 55 -0.54 3.87 -0.98
CA VAL A 55 0.11 2.61 -0.70
C VAL A 55 1.56 2.69 -1.15
N ALA A 56 2.50 2.31 -0.30
CA ALA A 56 3.87 1.98 -0.69
C ALA A 56 4.13 0.52 -0.30
N THR A 57 4.44 -0.31 -1.28
CA THR A 57 4.65 -1.75 -1.13
C THR A 57 5.93 -2.19 -1.81
N GLY A 58 6.70 -3.05 -1.15
CA GLY A 58 7.83 -3.76 -1.78
C GLY A 58 9.07 -2.91 -2.06
N ASP A 59 8.94 -1.58 -2.11
CA ASP A 59 9.95 -0.66 -2.67
C ASP A 59 10.62 -1.25 -3.92
N PRO A 60 9.91 -1.15 -5.05
CA PRO A 60 9.69 0.21 -5.57
C PRO A 60 8.23 0.60 -5.81
N HIS A 61 7.21 -0.14 -5.35
CA HIS A 61 5.85 0.02 -5.85
C HIS A 61 4.98 0.99 -5.03
N TYR A 62 4.29 1.91 -5.72
CA TYR A 62 3.45 2.94 -5.13
C TYR A 62 2.08 3.01 -5.81
N VAL A 63 1.04 3.30 -5.03
CA VAL A 63 -0.28 3.71 -5.51
C VAL A 63 -0.64 5.02 -4.82
N THR A 64 -0.83 6.09 -5.60
CA THR A 64 -1.19 7.42 -5.08
C THR A 64 -2.60 7.44 -4.51
N PHE A 65 -2.95 8.53 -3.83
CA PHE A 65 -4.31 8.73 -3.29
C PHE A 65 -5.41 8.67 -4.36
N ASP A 66 -5.08 9.03 -5.61
CA ASP A 66 -6.02 9.06 -6.74
C ASP A 66 -5.90 7.82 -7.65
N GLY A 67 -5.06 6.85 -7.24
CA GLY A 67 -4.99 5.52 -7.84
C GLY A 67 -3.97 5.36 -8.95
N ARG A 68 -3.06 6.34 -9.16
CA ARG A 68 -1.94 6.18 -10.08
C ARG A 68 -0.94 5.21 -9.48
N ALA A 69 -0.73 4.09 -10.19
CA ALA A 69 0.19 3.05 -9.79
C ALA A 69 1.51 3.14 -10.57
N PHE A 70 2.64 3.15 -9.87
CA PHE A 70 3.97 3.33 -10.45
C PHE A 70 5.07 2.64 -9.65
N SER A 71 6.26 2.53 -10.25
CA SER A 71 7.46 2.04 -9.59
C SER A 71 8.53 3.14 -9.55
N PHE A 72 9.21 3.29 -8.42
CA PHE A 72 10.34 4.18 -8.23
C PHE A 72 11.33 3.56 -7.23
N LEU A 73 12.51 3.16 -7.71
CA LEU A 73 13.50 2.39 -6.94
C LEU A 73 14.53 3.31 -6.26
N GLY A 74 14.06 4.11 -5.31
CA GLY A 74 14.90 5.02 -4.56
C GLY A 74 15.69 4.35 -3.45
N ASP A 75 16.98 4.68 -3.33
CA ASP A 75 17.86 4.37 -2.19
C ASP A 75 18.13 5.66 -1.39
N CYS A 76 17.11 6.12 -0.69
CA CYS A 76 17.20 7.24 0.24
C CYS A 76 15.90 7.44 1.05
N GLU A 77 15.83 8.58 1.75
CA GLU A 77 14.61 9.09 2.34
C GLU A 77 13.82 9.97 1.37
N TYR A 78 12.52 9.68 1.23
CA TYR A 78 11.59 10.37 0.35
C TYR A 78 10.34 10.84 1.07
N VAL A 79 9.75 11.94 0.60
CA VAL A 79 8.48 12.45 1.11
C VAL A 79 7.33 11.66 0.48
N LEU A 80 6.65 10.84 1.28
CA LEU A 80 5.41 10.17 0.86
C LEU A 80 4.27 11.18 0.75
N ALA A 81 4.01 11.92 1.83
CA ALA A 81 2.98 12.94 1.85
C ALA A 81 3.36 14.07 2.81
N ARG A 82 3.24 15.32 2.35
CA ARG A 82 3.38 16.52 3.16
C ARG A 82 2.17 17.42 2.96
N GLU A 83 1.62 17.91 4.06
CA GLU A 83 0.53 18.89 4.03
C GLU A 83 1.05 20.31 3.75
N ALA A 84 0.30 21.08 2.98
CA ALA A 84 0.70 22.38 2.42
C ALA A 84 1.07 23.43 3.48
N ASP A 85 0.36 23.48 4.61
CA ASP A 85 0.59 24.41 5.72
C ASP A 85 1.58 23.85 6.76
N GLY A 86 2.16 22.66 6.50
CA GLY A 86 3.11 22.01 7.39
C GLY A 86 2.48 21.34 8.62
N LEU A 87 1.18 21.00 8.55
CA LEU A 87 0.50 20.29 9.65
C LEU A 87 1.13 18.91 9.92
N PHE A 88 1.52 18.21 8.85
CA PHE A 88 2.25 16.96 8.95
C PHE A 88 3.14 16.69 7.75
N THR A 89 4.12 15.81 7.97
CA THR A 89 4.93 15.18 6.93
C THR A 89 5.09 13.70 7.25
N VAL A 90 4.97 12.85 6.22
CA VAL A 90 5.28 11.43 6.26
C VAL A 90 6.42 11.17 5.29
N THR A 91 7.52 10.62 5.78
CA THR A 91 8.66 10.16 4.98
C THR A 91 8.89 8.67 5.16
N ALA A 92 9.49 8.06 4.16
CA ALA A 92 9.98 6.69 4.21
C ALA A 92 11.45 6.66 3.76
N GLU A 93 12.28 5.97 4.53
CA GLU A 93 13.67 5.68 4.18
C GLU A 93 13.75 4.28 3.57
N ASN A 94 14.22 4.24 2.34
CA ASN A 94 14.42 3.02 1.58
C ASN A 94 15.91 2.77 1.45
N VAL A 95 16.33 1.54 1.69
CA VAL A 95 17.74 1.12 1.61
C VAL A 95 17.86 -0.16 0.79
N PRO A 96 19.02 -0.44 0.18
CA PRO A 96 19.21 -1.68 -0.56
C PRO A 96 19.05 -2.88 0.37
N CYS A 97 18.31 -3.88 -0.08
CA CYS A 97 18.07 -5.11 0.65
C CYS A 97 18.11 -6.29 -0.33
N GLY A 98 18.77 -7.39 0.03
CA GLY A 98 18.93 -8.53 -0.88
C GLY A 98 19.95 -8.29 -2.01
N ALA A 99 19.95 -9.15 -3.04
CA ALA A 99 20.76 -8.92 -4.25
C ALA A 99 19.95 -8.23 -5.35
N GLY A 100 20.65 -7.63 -6.32
CA GLY A 100 20.02 -7.05 -7.51
C GLY A 100 19.49 -5.62 -7.35
N GLY A 101 20.01 -4.87 -6.38
CA GLY A 101 19.72 -3.43 -6.25
C GLY A 101 18.30 -3.08 -5.81
N VAL A 102 17.46 -4.06 -5.44
CA VAL A 102 16.13 -3.79 -4.88
C VAL A 102 16.24 -3.08 -3.53
N THR A 103 15.27 -2.22 -3.20
CA THR A 103 15.26 -1.49 -1.95
C THR A 103 14.12 -1.95 -1.05
N CYS A 104 14.24 -1.71 0.24
CA CYS A 104 13.21 -2.02 1.22
C CYS A 104 13.02 -0.83 2.16
N THR A 105 11.78 -0.64 2.60
CA THR A 105 11.47 0.34 3.63
C THR A 105 12.17 -0.07 4.94
N LYS A 106 13.09 0.77 5.40
CA LYS A 106 13.82 0.64 6.66
C LYS A 106 13.14 1.41 7.78
N SER A 107 12.64 2.60 7.48
CA SER A 107 12.00 3.45 8.47
C SER A 107 10.86 4.25 7.87
N VAL A 108 9.87 4.56 8.72
CA VAL A 108 8.80 5.51 8.40
C VAL A 108 8.78 6.57 9.49
N VAL A 109 8.85 7.83 9.07
CA VAL A 109 8.87 8.97 9.99
C VAL A 109 7.64 9.82 9.78
N VAL A 110 6.94 10.12 10.87
CA VAL A 110 5.76 10.98 10.87
C VAL A 110 6.03 12.17 11.77
N THR A 111 6.06 13.36 11.16
CA THR A 111 6.19 14.63 11.87
C THR A 111 4.82 15.29 11.98
N LEU A 112 4.39 15.59 13.21
CA LEU A 112 3.13 16.26 13.57
C LEU A 112 3.45 17.48 14.44
N GLY A 113 3.58 18.67 13.83
CA GLY A 113 4.11 19.85 14.51
C GLY A 113 5.48 19.57 15.13
N ASN A 114 5.59 19.67 16.47
CA ASN A 114 6.83 19.39 17.20
C ASN A 114 7.00 17.92 17.61
N THR A 115 6.07 17.04 17.22
CA THR A 115 6.15 15.62 17.56
C THR A 115 6.70 14.84 16.38
N VAL A 116 7.79 14.12 16.59
CA VAL A 116 8.38 13.22 15.59
C VAL A 116 8.19 11.79 16.06
N VAL A 117 7.45 11.00 15.27
CA VAL A 117 7.32 9.56 15.47
C VAL A 117 8.23 8.87 14.48
N HIS A 118 9.18 8.12 14.99
CA HIS A 118 10.11 7.35 14.18
C HIS A 118 9.80 5.87 14.34
N MET A 119 9.42 5.20 13.26
CA MET A 119 9.13 3.78 13.23
C MET A 119 10.27 3.08 12.50
N LEU A 120 10.93 2.13 13.17
CA LEU A 120 12.03 1.35 12.62
C LEU A 120 11.63 -0.09 12.31
N ARG A 121 12.18 -0.61 11.21
CA ARG A 121 12.05 -2.01 10.83
C ARG A 121 12.82 -2.80 11.87
N GLY A 122 12.19 -3.84 12.39
CA GLY A 122 12.89 -4.70 13.34
C GLY A 122 13.98 -5.49 12.65
N GLU A 123 15.14 -5.57 13.29
CA GLU A 123 16.13 -6.56 12.92
C GLU A 123 15.52 -7.94 13.13
N ALA A 124 15.42 -8.73 12.06
CA ALA A 124 15.17 -10.16 12.19
C ALA A 124 16.35 -10.69 13.02
N GLY A 125 16.08 -11.05 14.28
CA GLY A 125 17.10 -11.28 15.29
C GLY A 125 18.30 -12.04 14.74
N ALA A 126 19.43 -11.35 14.61
CA ALA A 126 20.71 -12.01 14.69
C ALA A 126 20.76 -12.63 16.08
N GLU A 127 20.56 -13.94 16.18
CA GLU A 127 20.97 -14.69 17.36
C GLU A 127 22.50 -14.58 17.47
N GLU A 128 22.99 -13.49 18.05
CA GLU A 128 24.32 -13.48 18.63
C GLU A 128 24.30 -14.36 19.88
N GLY A 129 24.74 -15.61 19.70
CA GLY A 129 25.49 -16.32 20.73
C GLY A 129 24.70 -16.91 21.90
N ALA A 130 23.98 -18.01 21.67
CA ALA A 130 23.69 -18.99 22.72
C ALA A 130 24.00 -20.42 22.24
N ARG A 131 25.29 -20.76 22.12
CA ARG A 131 25.73 -22.18 22.11
C ARG A 131 25.56 -22.76 23.53
N GLY A 132 24.32 -23.12 23.88
CA GLY A 132 24.00 -24.06 24.96
C GLY A 132 23.56 -25.41 24.36
N PRO A 133 23.83 -26.55 25.01
CA PRO A 133 23.53 -27.86 24.43
C PRO A 133 22.02 -28.11 24.37
N ALA A 134 21.60 -28.76 23.29
CA ALA A 134 20.22 -29.01 22.90
C ALA A 134 19.37 -29.70 23.99
N GLY A 135 18.22 -29.09 24.30
CA GLY A 135 17.07 -29.72 24.92
C GLY A 135 15.89 -29.72 23.95
N PRO A 136 14.93 -30.66 24.07
CA PRO A 136 13.91 -30.91 23.05
C PRO A 136 12.97 -29.71 22.85
N LEU A 137 12.78 -29.36 21.59
CA LEU A 137 11.99 -28.26 21.05
C LEU A 137 10.55 -28.25 21.60
N ALA A 138 10.29 -27.34 22.53
CA ALA A 138 8.98 -26.73 22.63
C ALA A 138 8.89 -25.66 21.52
N LEU A 139 8.14 -25.96 20.45
CA LEU A 139 7.66 -24.93 19.52
C LEU A 139 6.72 -24.01 20.30
N SER A 140 7.29 -23.01 20.96
CA SER A 140 6.51 -21.86 21.37
C SER A 140 6.09 -21.12 20.09
N ALA A 141 4.78 -21.05 19.87
CA ALA A 141 4.14 -20.18 18.89
C ALA A 141 4.34 -18.71 19.31
N GLY A 142 5.59 -18.26 19.22
CA GLY A 142 6.06 -16.97 19.68
C GLY A 142 7.33 -16.55 18.96
N ALA A 143 7.39 -16.81 17.64
CA ALA A 143 8.43 -16.25 16.79
C ALA A 143 8.38 -14.71 16.93
N ALA A 144 9.37 -14.21 17.67
CA ALA A 144 9.78 -12.84 17.90
C ALA A 144 8.94 -11.74 17.21
N LEU A 145 8.03 -11.13 17.97
CA LEU A 145 7.67 -9.70 17.81
C LEU A 145 8.77 -8.78 18.42
N ALA A 146 9.98 -9.31 18.64
CA ALA A 146 11.11 -8.57 19.15
C ALA A 146 11.61 -7.64 18.04
N GLY A 147 11.47 -6.33 18.25
CA GLY A 147 12.28 -5.34 17.55
C GLY A 147 11.58 -4.31 16.67
N ARG A 148 10.26 -4.16 16.62
CA ARG A 148 9.68 -2.96 15.99
C ARG A 148 9.77 -1.77 16.92
N ASP A 149 10.91 -1.08 16.86
CA ASP A 149 11.17 0.10 17.67
C ASP A 149 10.38 1.29 17.11
N VAL A 150 9.48 1.80 17.95
CA VAL A 150 8.83 3.09 17.73
C VAL A 150 9.33 4.05 18.78
N THR A 151 9.82 5.20 18.34
CA THR A 151 10.18 6.29 19.22
C THR A 151 9.28 7.49 18.97
N VAL A 152 9.00 8.24 20.03
CA VAL A 152 8.32 9.54 19.96
C VAL A 152 9.25 10.56 20.57
N ASN A 153 9.69 11.52 19.77
CA ASN A 153 10.71 12.52 20.14
C ASN A 153 12.00 11.87 20.68
N GLY A 154 12.44 10.78 20.05
CA GLY A 154 13.65 10.03 20.43
C GLY A 154 13.48 9.10 21.64
N VAL A 155 12.31 9.07 22.29
CA VAL A 155 12.04 8.17 23.42
C VAL A 155 11.32 6.92 22.92
N SER A 156 11.84 5.73 23.24
CA SER A 156 11.19 4.46 22.90
C SER A 156 9.83 4.30 23.58
N VAL A 157 8.84 3.82 22.83
CA VAL A 157 7.44 3.72 23.24
C VAL A 157 6.92 2.32 22.96
N ARG A 158 6.06 1.81 23.85
CA ARG A 158 5.33 0.57 23.64
C ARG A 158 3.85 0.89 23.38
N PRO A 159 3.30 0.59 22.20
CA PRO A 159 1.87 0.69 21.94
C PRO A 159 1.05 -0.32 22.79
N PRO A 160 -0.19 0.00 23.19
CA PRO A 160 -0.91 1.22 22.86
C PRO A 160 -0.44 2.44 23.69
N LYS A 161 -0.35 3.60 23.06
CA LYS A 161 0.02 4.87 23.70
C LYS A 161 -0.79 6.02 23.12
N VAL A 162 -1.39 6.83 23.99
CA VAL A 162 -2.14 8.03 23.62
C VAL A 162 -1.41 9.28 24.12
N TYR A 163 -1.28 10.28 23.26
CA TYR A 163 -0.71 11.58 23.56
C TYR A 163 -1.82 12.65 23.49
N SER A 164 -2.27 13.10 24.66
CA SER A 164 -3.43 13.99 24.78
C SER A 164 -3.26 15.35 24.10
N GLY A 165 -2.01 15.84 23.96
CA GLY A 165 -1.70 17.16 23.43
C GLY A 165 -1.98 17.30 21.93
N ASN A 166 -1.32 16.48 21.10
CA ASN A 166 -1.51 16.46 19.64
C ASN A 166 -2.57 15.44 19.19
N GLY A 167 -3.19 14.71 20.12
CA GLY A 167 -4.18 13.69 19.80
C GLY A 167 -3.61 12.49 19.04
N LEU A 168 -2.30 12.29 19.12
CA LEU A 168 -1.60 11.15 18.54
C LEU A 168 -1.95 9.89 19.33
N THR A 169 -2.32 8.83 18.61
CA THR A 169 -2.50 7.48 19.16
C THR A 169 -1.60 6.53 18.39
N LEU A 170 -0.85 5.70 19.12
CA LEU A 170 -0.08 4.59 18.59
C LEU A 170 -0.69 3.30 19.11
N GLU A 171 -1.07 2.39 18.22
CA GLU A 171 -1.64 1.09 18.57
C GLU A 171 -1.20 -0.01 17.62
N ARG A 172 -1.52 -1.27 17.93
CA ARG A 172 -1.25 -2.41 17.05
C ARG A 172 -2.57 -3.00 16.56
N ALA A 173 -2.68 -3.20 15.25
CA ALA A 173 -3.81 -3.86 14.62
C ALA A 173 -3.31 -5.01 13.73
N GLY A 174 -3.39 -6.24 14.24
CA GLY A 174 -2.80 -7.40 13.57
C GLY A 174 -1.28 -7.23 13.37
N LEU A 175 -0.84 -7.27 12.12
CA LEU A 175 0.56 -7.09 11.74
C LEU A 175 1.00 -5.62 11.66
N PHE A 176 0.11 -4.66 11.85
CA PHE A 176 0.43 -3.23 11.65
C PHE A 176 0.66 -2.51 12.96
N LEU A 177 1.69 -1.66 12.99
CA LEU A 177 1.73 -0.50 13.86
C LEU A 177 0.85 0.58 13.22
N VAL A 178 -0.09 1.11 13.98
CA VAL A 178 -1.06 2.10 13.52
C VAL A 178 -0.82 3.40 14.29
N LEU A 179 -0.58 4.46 13.54
CA LEU A 179 -0.55 5.83 14.02
C LEU A 179 -1.85 6.51 13.60
N LEU A 180 -2.58 7.06 14.56
CA LEU A 180 -3.75 7.90 14.32
C LEU A 180 -3.50 9.31 14.84
N SER A 181 -3.96 10.31 14.11
CA SER A 181 -3.92 11.72 14.49
C SER A 181 -5.31 12.34 14.42
N ARG A 182 -5.59 13.30 15.31
CA ARG A 182 -6.81 14.14 15.25
C ARG A 182 -6.88 15.02 14.00
N LEU A 183 -5.77 15.16 13.27
CA LEU A 183 -5.73 15.86 11.99
C LEU A 183 -6.33 15.02 10.86
N GLY A 184 -6.82 13.80 11.11
CA GLY A 184 -7.34 12.93 10.05
C GLY A 184 -6.23 12.27 9.21
N LEU A 185 -5.02 12.17 9.77
CA LEU A 185 -3.92 11.37 9.24
C LEU A 185 -3.91 10.02 9.97
N THR A 186 -3.85 8.93 9.21
CA THR A 186 -3.58 7.59 9.72
C THR A 186 -2.44 6.95 8.94
N VAL A 187 -1.43 6.45 9.62
CA VAL A 187 -0.31 5.71 9.00
C VAL A 187 -0.29 4.30 9.54
N LEU A 188 -0.30 3.31 8.65
CA LEU A 188 -0.14 1.90 9.01
C LEU A 188 1.17 1.41 8.41
N TRP A 189 1.99 0.76 9.23
CA TRP A 189 3.19 0.10 8.74
C TRP A 189 3.33 -1.27 9.36
N ASP A 190 3.60 -2.27 8.53
CA ASP A 190 3.82 -3.64 9.01
C ASP A 190 5.25 -3.89 9.48
N GLY A 191 6.09 -2.85 9.60
CA GLY A 191 7.49 -3.00 9.98
C GLY A 191 8.32 -3.76 8.96
N GLY A 192 7.79 -3.96 7.75
CA GLY A 192 8.47 -4.54 6.60
C GLY A 192 8.18 -3.66 5.39
N THR A 193 7.61 -4.24 4.36
CA THR A 193 7.50 -3.62 3.04
C THR A 193 6.19 -2.87 2.79
N ARG A 194 5.24 -2.80 3.73
CA ARG A 194 3.90 -2.22 3.47
C ARG A 194 3.59 -1.03 4.34
N VAL A 195 3.58 0.15 3.73
CA VAL A 195 3.17 1.42 4.31
C VAL A 195 1.85 1.86 3.69
N TYR A 196 0.88 2.21 4.52
CA TYR A 196 -0.38 2.83 4.10
C TYR A 196 -0.49 4.21 4.74
N VAL A 197 -0.66 5.23 3.91
CA VAL A 197 -0.99 6.59 4.37
C VAL A 197 -2.45 6.84 4.04
N LYS A 198 -3.28 7.10 5.05
CA LYS A 198 -4.71 7.38 4.90
C LYS A 198 -5.00 8.80 5.35
N LEU A 199 -5.73 9.53 4.51
CA LEU A 199 -6.08 10.92 4.75
C LEU A 199 -7.58 11.14 4.70
N ASP A 200 -8.09 11.84 5.71
CA ASP A 200 -9.45 12.33 5.70
C ASP A 200 -9.69 13.32 4.55
N PRO A 201 -10.95 13.45 4.07
CA PRO A 201 -11.25 14.24 2.88
C PRO A 201 -10.92 15.74 2.99
N GLN A 202 -10.69 16.26 4.19
CA GLN A 202 -10.29 17.65 4.41
C GLN A 202 -8.90 18.00 3.85
N HIS A 203 -8.09 16.99 3.54
CA HIS A 203 -6.75 17.14 2.95
C HIS A 203 -6.73 17.08 1.41
N ARG A 204 -7.91 16.97 0.77
CA ARG A 204 -8.01 16.94 -0.70
C ARG A 204 -7.39 18.19 -1.32
N GLY A 205 -6.45 18.00 -2.25
CA GLY A 205 -5.72 19.09 -2.92
C GLY A 205 -4.84 19.92 -1.98
N ARG A 206 -4.54 19.42 -0.78
CA ARG A 206 -3.73 20.09 0.25
C ARG A 206 -2.47 19.32 0.62
N VAL A 207 -2.16 18.25 -0.10
CA VAL A 207 -0.97 17.43 0.11
C VAL A 207 -0.15 17.35 -1.16
N ALA A 208 1.12 17.01 -1.01
CA ALA A 208 2.00 16.68 -2.12
C ALA A 208 3.09 15.71 -1.63
N GLY A 209 3.66 14.93 -2.54
CA GLY A 209 4.67 13.91 -2.26
C GLY A 209 4.56 12.76 -3.26
N LEU A 210 5.26 11.66 -3.01
CA LEU A 210 5.13 10.44 -3.81
C LEU A 210 3.70 9.88 -3.85
N CYS A 211 2.87 10.22 -2.87
CA CYS A 211 1.46 9.85 -2.82
C CYS A 211 0.52 10.72 -3.67
N GLY A 212 1.05 11.68 -4.44
CA GLY A 212 0.23 12.60 -5.25
C GLY A 212 -0.39 13.73 -4.44
N ASN A 213 -1.41 14.38 -5.00
CA ASN A 213 -2.02 15.59 -4.41
C ASN A 213 -3.42 15.38 -3.80
N PHE A 214 -4.00 14.18 -4.00
CA PHE A 214 -5.31 13.77 -3.49
C PHE A 214 -6.48 14.63 -3.99
N ASP A 215 -6.45 15.10 -5.24
CA ASP A 215 -7.49 15.93 -5.84
C ASP A 215 -8.54 15.17 -6.68
N ARG A 216 -8.37 13.84 -6.80
CA ARG A 216 -9.14 12.90 -7.64
C ARG A 216 -8.75 12.87 -9.12
N ASP A 217 -7.61 13.43 -9.47
CA ASP A 217 -7.07 13.44 -10.82
C ASP A 217 -5.69 12.78 -10.88
N ALA A 218 -5.70 11.49 -11.17
CA ALA A 218 -4.50 10.68 -11.32
C ALA A 218 -3.56 11.15 -12.45
N GLU A 219 -4.01 12.00 -13.39
CA GLU A 219 -3.16 12.45 -14.50
C GLU A 219 -2.12 13.48 -14.07
N ASN A 220 -2.33 14.15 -12.93
CA ASN A 220 -1.44 15.19 -12.44
C ASN A 220 -0.61 14.75 -11.21
N ASP A 221 -0.77 13.51 -10.76
CA ASP A 221 -0.15 12.98 -9.55
C ASP A 221 1.39 12.99 -9.58
N PHE A 222 2.00 13.01 -10.76
CA PHE A 222 3.45 13.14 -10.95
C PHE A 222 3.94 14.59 -10.86
N ALA A 223 3.27 15.42 -10.05
CA ALA A 223 3.73 16.77 -9.75
C ALA A 223 5.01 16.74 -8.90
N SER A 224 6.09 17.31 -9.42
CA SER A 224 7.35 17.47 -8.70
C SER A 224 7.22 18.42 -7.51
N ARG A 225 8.26 18.52 -6.70
CA ARG A 225 8.33 19.47 -5.57
C ARG A 225 8.09 20.93 -5.99
N GLN A 226 8.35 21.29 -7.25
CA GLN A 226 8.10 22.61 -7.82
C GLN A 226 6.69 22.78 -8.41
N GLY A 227 5.86 21.73 -8.39
CA GLY A 227 4.51 21.72 -8.94
C GLY A 227 4.46 21.49 -10.46
N VAL A 228 5.55 20.98 -11.07
CA VAL A 228 5.59 20.64 -12.50
C VAL A 228 5.23 19.16 -12.67
N VAL A 229 4.31 18.84 -13.57
CA VAL A 229 3.96 17.44 -13.85
C VAL A 229 5.08 16.80 -14.67
N GLU A 230 5.73 15.81 -14.09
CA GLU A 230 6.84 15.08 -14.70
C GLU A 230 6.33 13.93 -15.59
N PRO A 231 7.03 13.62 -16.69
CA PRO A 231 6.60 12.58 -17.63
C PRO A 231 6.92 11.16 -17.15
N THR A 232 7.88 10.98 -16.24
CA THR A 232 8.33 9.67 -15.76
C THR A 232 8.32 9.60 -14.24
N ALA A 233 8.19 8.37 -13.71
CA ALA A 233 8.23 8.12 -12.28
C ALA A 233 9.58 8.48 -11.65
N ASP A 234 10.68 8.35 -12.40
CA ASP A 234 12.02 8.65 -11.90
C ASP A 234 12.25 10.14 -11.71
N LEU A 235 11.88 10.97 -12.71
CA LEU A 235 11.95 12.43 -12.60
C LEU A 235 11.05 12.92 -11.45
N PHE A 236 9.83 12.40 -11.38
CA PHE A 236 8.90 12.67 -10.28
C PHE A 236 9.50 12.31 -8.93
N GLY A 237 9.96 11.07 -8.76
CA GLY A 237 10.44 10.55 -7.49
C GLY A 237 11.74 11.20 -7.01
N ASN A 238 12.66 11.48 -7.93
CA ASN A 238 13.89 12.22 -7.65
C ASN A 238 13.63 13.64 -7.12
N SER A 239 12.51 14.28 -7.51
CA SER A 239 12.15 15.60 -6.99
C SER A 239 11.73 15.58 -5.51
N TRP A 240 11.33 14.42 -4.99
CA TRP A 240 10.79 14.21 -3.63
C TRP A 240 11.81 13.69 -2.62
N ARG A 241 13.09 13.58 -3.00
CA ARG A 241 14.22 13.32 -2.08
C ARG A 241 14.21 14.31 -0.91
N VAL A 242 14.49 13.82 0.29
CA VAL A 242 14.61 14.67 1.49
C VAL A 242 15.97 15.38 1.52
N SER A 243 17.03 14.72 1.05
CA SER A 243 18.38 15.27 1.00
C SER A 243 18.90 15.35 -0.44
N LEU A 244 19.65 16.41 -0.75
CA LEU A 244 20.36 16.55 -2.03
C LEU A 244 21.57 15.61 -2.13
N LEU A 245 21.96 14.96 -1.03
CA LEU A 245 23.02 13.94 -1.02
C LEU A 245 22.51 12.57 -1.46
N CYS A 246 21.19 12.39 -1.55
CA CYS A 246 20.58 11.17 -2.05
C CYS A 246 20.93 10.95 -3.54
N PRO A 247 21.31 9.73 -3.95
CA PRO A 247 21.54 9.43 -5.36
C PRO A 247 20.26 9.68 -6.18
N GLU A 248 20.43 9.99 -7.47
CA GLU A 248 19.33 10.00 -8.42
C GLU A 248 19.09 8.59 -8.94
N VAL A 249 17.81 8.25 -9.09
CA VAL A 249 17.39 7.03 -9.77
C VAL A 249 17.35 7.32 -11.26
N ASP A 250 18.04 6.50 -12.05
CA ASP A 250 17.94 6.49 -13.51
C ASP A 250 17.39 5.13 -13.96
N GLY A 251 16.18 5.13 -14.51
CA GLY A 251 15.49 3.92 -14.92
C GLY A 251 16.14 3.20 -16.11
N GLU A 252 17.03 3.85 -16.85
CA GLU A 252 17.77 3.21 -17.96
C GLU A 252 18.84 2.22 -17.45
N ASP A 253 19.34 2.41 -16.23
CA ASP A 253 20.44 1.61 -15.65
C ASP A 253 19.95 0.47 -14.74
N ALA A 254 18.66 0.45 -14.36
CA ALA A 254 18.12 -0.55 -13.46
C ALA A 254 17.76 -1.85 -14.20
N GLU A 255 18.57 -2.89 -14.04
CA GLU A 255 18.24 -4.21 -14.57
C GLU A 255 17.07 -4.84 -13.80
N HIS A 256 16.12 -5.44 -14.52
CA HIS A 256 14.98 -6.08 -13.89
C HIS A 256 15.44 -7.30 -13.05
N PRO A 257 14.98 -7.50 -11.80
CA PRO A 257 15.48 -8.57 -10.91
C PRO A 257 15.33 -9.98 -11.48
N CYS A 258 14.27 -10.23 -12.26
CA CYS A 258 14.10 -11.50 -12.98
C CYS A 258 15.13 -11.75 -14.10
N THR A 259 15.79 -10.73 -14.63
CA THR A 259 16.88 -10.86 -15.60
C THR A 259 18.17 -11.28 -14.90
N GLU A 260 18.46 -10.70 -13.74
CA GLU A 260 19.58 -11.10 -12.87
C GLU A 260 19.36 -12.48 -12.24
N ASN A 261 18.11 -12.80 -11.91
CA ASN A 261 17.70 -14.04 -11.26
C ASN A 261 16.79 -14.93 -12.14
N PRO A 262 17.26 -15.38 -13.33
CA PRO A 262 16.41 -16.08 -14.30
C PRO A 262 15.91 -17.43 -13.77
N HIS A 263 16.66 -18.05 -12.84
CA HIS A 263 16.29 -19.30 -12.19
C HIS A 263 15.04 -19.17 -11.29
N ARG A 264 14.71 -17.95 -10.82
CA ARG A 264 13.54 -17.68 -9.97
C ARG A 264 12.26 -17.46 -10.77
N VAL A 265 12.37 -17.08 -12.04
CA VAL A 265 11.23 -16.73 -12.92
C VAL A 265 10.13 -17.79 -12.96
N PRO A 266 10.43 -19.11 -13.13
CA PRO A 266 9.37 -20.12 -13.17
C PRO A 266 8.59 -20.20 -11.85
N TRP A 267 9.27 -20.06 -10.72
CA TRP A 267 8.65 -20.06 -9.39
C TRP A 267 7.81 -18.80 -9.17
N ALA A 268 8.38 -17.62 -9.45
CA ALA A 268 7.72 -16.32 -9.32
C ALA A 268 6.41 -16.26 -10.12
N ARG A 269 6.47 -16.57 -11.43
CA ARG A 269 5.29 -16.59 -12.31
C ARG A 269 4.22 -17.56 -11.82
N LYS A 270 4.63 -18.77 -11.38
CA LYS A 270 3.70 -19.77 -10.86
C LYS A 270 2.98 -19.27 -9.62
N ARG A 271 3.71 -18.68 -8.66
CA ARG A 271 3.13 -18.21 -7.39
C ARG A 271 2.28 -16.95 -7.57
N CYS A 272 2.73 -15.99 -8.36
CA CYS A 272 2.00 -14.75 -8.63
C CYS A 272 0.76 -14.93 -9.50
N SER A 273 0.66 -16.05 -10.24
CA SER A 273 -0.51 -16.34 -11.10
C SER A 273 -1.83 -16.39 -10.34
N VAL A 274 -1.82 -16.52 -9.01
CA VAL A 274 -3.05 -16.45 -8.20
C VAL A 274 -3.81 -15.13 -8.41
N LEU A 275 -3.09 -14.02 -8.65
CA LEU A 275 -3.68 -12.69 -8.85
C LEU A 275 -4.54 -12.60 -10.11
N THR A 276 -4.25 -13.42 -11.13
CA THR A 276 -5.00 -13.46 -12.39
C THR A 276 -6.02 -14.61 -12.44
N GLN A 277 -6.12 -15.40 -11.37
CA GLN A 277 -6.98 -16.57 -11.32
C GLN A 277 -8.33 -16.31 -10.63
N ARG A 278 -9.17 -17.35 -10.62
CA ARG A 278 -10.53 -17.35 -10.07
C ARG A 278 -10.63 -16.82 -8.64
N LEU A 279 -9.59 -17.00 -7.81
CA LEU A 279 -9.58 -16.52 -6.42
C LEU A 279 -9.82 -15.01 -6.34
N PHE A 280 -9.20 -14.25 -7.25
CA PHE A 280 -9.31 -12.80 -7.32
C PHE A 280 -10.26 -12.29 -8.42
N ALA A 281 -10.89 -13.20 -9.19
CA ALA A 281 -11.84 -12.83 -10.24
C ALA A 281 -12.93 -11.82 -9.83
N PRO A 282 -13.49 -11.84 -8.59
CA PRO A 282 -14.44 -10.82 -8.17
C PRO A 282 -13.90 -9.39 -8.16
N CYS A 283 -12.58 -9.20 -8.17
CA CYS A 283 -11.89 -7.92 -8.08
C CYS A 283 -11.38 -7.40 -9.43
N HIS A 284 -11.22 -8.27 -10.44
CA HIS A 284 -10.59 -7.92 -11.72
C HIS A 284 -11.28 -6.77 -12.46
N ASP A 285 -12.61 -6.65 -12.35
CA ASP A 285 -13.37 -5.56 -12.96
C ASP A 285 -13.17 -4.21 -12.23
N ALA A 286 -12.79 -4.24 -10.95
CA ALA A 286 -12.67 -3.07 -10.09
C ALA A 286 -11.22 -2.60 -9.93
N VAL A 287 -10.26 -3.53 -9.97
CA VAL A 287 -8.81 -3.27 -9.92
C VAL A 287 -8.15 -4.04 -11.07
N PRO A 288 -7.52 -3.36 -12.04
CA PRO A 288 -6.70 -4.03 -13.05
C PRO A 288 -5.61 -4.87 -12.39
N CYS A 289 -5.57 -6.18 -12.65
CA CYS A 289 -4.65 -7.10 -11.98
C CYS A 289 -3.25 -7.15 -12.61
N GLN A 290 -3.10 -6.73 -13.86
CA GLN A 290 -1.86 -6.94 -14.64
C GLN A 290 -0.64 -6.31 -13.98
N GLN A 291 -0.75 -5.06 -13.54
CA GLN A 291 0.37 -4.35 -12.90
C GLN A 291 0.76 -5.01 -11.56
N PHE A 292 -0.21 -5.44 -10.75
CA PHE A 292 0.07 -6.16 -9.51
C PHE A 292 0.67 -7.55 -9.74
N TYR A 293 0.31 -8.21 -10.84
CA TYR A 293 0.97 -9.45 -11.26
C TYR A 293 2.44 -9.20 -11.61
N GLU A 294 2.73 -8.14 -12.36
CA GLU A 294 4.10 -7.76 -12.72
C GLU A 294 4.93 -7.38 -11.49
N TRP A 295 4.38 -6.58 -10.58
CA TRP A 295 4.99 -6.26 -9.29
C TRP A 295 5.27 -7.49 -8.44
N CYS A 296 4.30 -8.41 -8.34
CA CYS A 296 4.53 -9.66 -7.63
C CYS A 296 5.68 -10.48 -8.24
N VAL A 297 5.77 -10.54 -9.57
CA VAL A 297 6.86 -11.25 -10.25
C VAL A 297 8.20 -10.56 -10.03
N PHE A 298 8.23 -9.22 -10.08
CA PHE A 298 9.40 -8.40 -9.76
C PHE A 298 9.91 -8.71 -8.34
N ASP A 299 9.05 -8.57 -7.33
CA ASP A 299 9.37 -8.80 -5.91
C ASP A 299 9.83 -10.26 -5.66
N ALA A 300 9.12 -11.24 -6.25
CA ALA A 300 9.43 -12.66 -6.09
C ALA A 300 10.78 -13.07 -6.72
N CYS A 301 11.23 -12.35 -7.75
CA CYS A 301 12.55 -12.51 -8.33
C CYS A 301 13.65 -11.78 -7.54
N GLY A 302 13.35 -10.61 -6.96
CA GLY A 302 14.34 -9.79 -6.22
C GLY A 302 14.63 -10.30 -4.81
N CYS A 303 13.70 -11.01 -4.17
CA CYS A 303 13.95 -11.57 -2.84
C CYS A 303 14.68 -12.91 -2.92
N ASP A 304 16.02 -12.86 -2.81
CA ASP A 304 16.92 -14.00 -2.98
C ASP A 304 17.73 -14.36 -1.72
N SER A 305 17.71 -13.48 -0.70
CA SER A 305 18.58 -13.55 0.48
C SER A 305 17.92 -14.22 1.70
N GLY A 306 16.83 -14.98 1.47
CA GLY A 306 15.99 -15.56 2.51
C GLY A 306 14.88 -14.60 2.94
N GLY A 307 13.62 -15.06 2.87
CA GLY A 307 12.45 -14.19 3.00
C GLY A 307 11.58 -14.13 1.74
N ASP A 308 11.86 -14.96 0.74
CA ASP A 308 11.14 -15.03 -0.54
C ASP A 308 9.62 -15.17 -0.38
N CYS A 309 9.19 -15.91 0.65
CA CYS A 309 7.80 -16.03 1.02
C CYS A 309 7.23 -14.72 1.57
N GLU A 310 8.01 -13.93 2.31
CA GLU A 310 7.58 -12.62 2.82
C GLU A 310 7.24 -11.68 1.66
N CYS A 311 8.15 -11.50 0.69
CA CYS A 311 7.95 -10.61 -0.45
C CYS A 311 6.76 -11.03 -1.34
N LEU A 312 6.65 -12.33 -1.63
CA LEU A 312 5.50 -12.88 -2.35
C LEU A 312 4.18 -12.58 -1.60
N CYS A 313 4.15 -12.83 -0.30
CA CYS A 313 2.95 -12.64 0.50
C CYS A 313 2.59 -11.16 0.67
N THR A 314 3.57 -10.25 0.75
CA THR A 314 3.31 -8.81 0.78
C THR A 314 2.79 -8.29 -0.55
N ALA A 315 3.33 -8.77 -1.69
CA ALA A 315 2.85 -8.40 -3.01
C ALA A 315 1.40 -8.87 -3.25
N ILE A 316 1.06 -10.11 -2.88
CA ILE A 316 -0.31 -10.60 -2.97
C ILE A 316 -1.24 -9.84 -2.03
N ALA A 317 -0.77 -9.52 -0.82
CA ALA A 317 -1.55 -8.73 0.13
C ALA A 317 -1.82 -7.31 -0.36
N ALA A 318 -0.92 -6.71 -1.15
CA ALA A 318 -1.13 -5.39 -1.76
C ALA A 318 -2.35 -5.39 -2.69
N TYR A 319 -2.43 -6.35 -3.62
CA TYR A 319 -3.60 -6.48 -4.49
C TYR A 319 -4.88 -6.78 -3.71
N ALA A 320 -4.80 -7.65 -2.70
CA ALA A 320 -5.95 -7.94 -1.84
C ALA A 320 -6.45 -6.71 -1.07
N GLU A 321 -5.55 -5.82 -0.64
CA GLU A 321 -5.93 -4.55 -0.01
C GLU A 321 -6.62 -3.61 -1.01
N GLU A 322 -6.11 -3.50 -2.25
CA GLU A 322 -6.76 -2.70 -3.30
C GLU A 322 -8.19 -3.19 -3.61
N CYS A 323 -8.40 -4.51 -3.60
CA CYS A 323 -9.74 -5.09 -3.68
C CYS A 323 -10.60 -4.70 -2.48
N SER A 324 -10.03 -4.79 -1.27
CA SER A 324 -10.72 -4.45 -0.02
C SER A 324 -11.14 -2.97 0.03
N GLN A 325 -10.30 -2.05 -0.47
CA GLN A 325 -10.61 -0.63 -0.59
C GLN A 325 -11.80 -0.35 -1.51
N ARG A 326 -12.06 -1.23 -2.49
CA ARG A 326 -13.24 -1.19 -3.38
C ARG A 326 -14.43 -2.01 -2.84
N GLY A 327 -14.38 -2.42 -1.57
CA GLY A 327 -15.43 -3.21 -0.91
C GLY A 327 -15.47 -4.68 -1.30
N ILE A 328 -14.43 -5.18 -1.98
CA ILE A 328 -14.34 -6.56 -2.47
C ILE A 328 -13.37 -7.33 -1.58
N HIS A 329 -13.91 -7.98 -0.55
CA HIS A 329 -13.11 -8.74 0.40
C HIS A 329 -12.82 -10.15 -0.10
N VAL A 330 -11.57 -10.44 -0.45
CA VAL A 330 -11.11 -11.75 -0.90
C VAL A 330 -10.41 -12.48 0.24
N ARG A 331 -10.87 -13.70 0.58
CA ARG A 331 -10.17 -14.59 1.53
C ARG A 331 -9.16 -15.42 0.76
N TRP A 332 -7.90 -14.97 0.73
CA TRP A 332 -6.87 -15.55 -0.15
C TRP A 332 -5.80 -16.40 0.57
N ARG A 333 -5.61 -16.20 1.88
CA ARG A 333 -4.59 -16.91 2.66
C ARG A 333 -4.97 -18.38 2.88
N SER A 334 -4.00 -19.28 2.74
CA SER A 334 -4.14 -20.72 3.00
C SER A 334 -2.81 -21.36 3.36
N GLN A 335 -2.80 -22.61 3.80
CA GLN A 335 -1.56 -23.30 4.17
C GLN A 335 -0.57 -23.50 3.00
N GLU A 336 -1.05 -23.39 1.76
CA GLU A 336 -0.24 -23.49 0.54
C GLU A 336 0.12 -22.10 -0.04
N LEU A 337 -0.48 -21.04 0.52
CA LEU A 337 -0.39 -19.64 0.07
C LEU A 337 -0.56 -18.66 1.25
N CYS A 338 0.54 -18.29 1.91
CA CYS A 338 0.64 -17.12 2.81
C CYS A 338 -0.36 -17.01 3.99
#